data_AF-A0A7Y8LHS4-F1
#
_entry.id   AF-A0A7Y8LHS4-F1
#
_cell.length_a   1.000
_cell.length_b   1.000
_cell.length_c   1.000
_cell.angle_alpha   90.00
_cell.angle_beta   90.00
_cell.angle_gamma   90.00
#
_symmetry.space_group_name_H-M   'P 1'
#
loop_
_entity.id
_entity.type
_entity.pdbx_description
1 polymer ?
#
loop_
_entity_poly.entity_id
_entity_poly.type
_entity_poly.pdbx_seq_one_letter_code
_entity_poly.pdbx_strand_id
1 'polypeptide(L)'
;MARAFWLLLAGLVAMAAEPPAAPPKEQPPQEHALPEEEDESAKPKEYVFNPIQAENELKVARFYMKRGSAKAAALRCEEALKWNPQSADAYLLLGEARERLKDKKAAAEAYKKYLEIAGGSKGAPEVRKRLERLGAKS
;
A
#
# COMPACT_ATOMS: atom_id res chain seq x y z
N MET A 1 35.46 72.27 -2.95
CA MET A 1 36.13 72.84 -1.77
C MET A 1 35.70 72.07 -0.53
N ALA A 2 36.65 71.87 0.39
CA ALA A 2 36.49 71.61 1.83
C ALA A 2 35.85 70.30 2.34
N ARG A 3 36.66 69.62 3.16
CA ARG A 3 36.37 68.51 4.08
C ARG A 3 35.94 69.07 5.45
N ALA A 4 35.09 68.35 6.20
CA ALA A 4 35.07 68.19 7.68
C ALA A 4 33.71 67.58 8.07
N PHE A 5 33.57 66.33 8.51
CA PHE A 5 34.10 65.64 9.70
C PHE A 5 33.56 66.19 11.02
N TRP A 6 32.61 65.45 11.61
CA TRP A 6 32.47 65.30 13.06
C TRP A 6 32.18 63.84 13.40
N LEU A 7 33.02 63.31 14.30
CA LEU A 7 33.00 61.99 14.90
C LEU A 7 31.87 61.87 15.91
N LEU A 8 31.31 60.66 16.03
CA LEU A 8 31.01 60.11 17.34
C LEU A 8 31.20 58.58 17.36
N LEU A 9 31.98 58.19 18.36
CA LEU A 9 32.42 56.88 18.87
C LEU A 9 31.45 55.71 18.64
N ALA A 10 31.91 54.58 18.09
CA ALA A 10 32.74 53.52 18.68
C ALA A 10 31.88 52.36 19.21
N GLY A 11 31.78 51.31 18.39
CA GLY A 11 31.36 49.98 18.77
C GLY A 11 32.27 48.99 18.05
N LEU A 12 33.38 48.63 18.68
CA LEU A 12 34.36 47.70 18.16
C LEU A 12 33.92 46.28 18.51
N VAL A 13 33.44 45.54 17.52
CA VAL A 13 33.64 44.08 17.48
C VAL A 13 34.30 43.79 16.14
N ALA A 14 35.58 43.48 16.23
CA ALA A 14 36.40 43.10 15.11
C ALA A 14 36.30 41.58 14.88
N MET A 15 36.30 41.23 13.60
CA MET A 15 37.15 40.19 13.01
C MET A 15 36.50 38.84 12.69
N ALA A 16 36.03 38.73 11.44
CA ALA A 16 36.47 37.67 10.51
C ALA A 16 36.17 38.05 9.03
N ALA A 17 37.24 38.38 8.29
CA ALA A 17 37.55 38.18 6.85
C ALA A 17 36.49 38.29 5.71
N GLU A 18 36.67 39.34 4.87
CA GLU A 18 36.72 39.49 3.36
C GLU A 18 35.92 38.59 2.38
N PRO A 19 35.70 38.98 1.07
CA PRO A 19 35.38 40.27 0.41
C PRO A 19 34.12 40.17 -0.53
N PRO A 20 33.68 41.25 -1.23
CA PRO A 20 32.40 41.30 -1.94
C PRO A 20 32.52 41.06 -3.46
N ALA A 21 31.61 40.29 -4.06
CA ALA A 21 31.05 40.50 -5.42
C ALA A 21 30.23 39.30 -5.93
N ALA A 22 28.92 39.48 -6.08
CA ALA A 22 28.16 39.19 -7.32
C ALA A 22 26.64 39.37 -7.06
N PRO A 23 25.88 39.91 -8.03
CA PRO A 23 24.43 40.08 -7.89
C PRO A 23 23.74 38.71 -7.78
N PRO A 24 22.69 38.55 -6.96
CA PRO A 24 21.89 37.33 -6.97
C PRO A 24 21.29 37.15 -8.36
N LYS A 25 21.74 36.12 -9.09
CA LYS A 25 21.03 35.65 -10.26
C LYS A 25 19.65 35.18 -9.79
N GLU A 26 18.64 35.83 -10.33
CA GLU A 26 17.23 35.47 -10.20
C GLU A 26 17.05 33.96 -10.42
N GLN A 27 16.72 33.23 -9.36
CA GLN A 27 15.97 32.00 -9.50
C GLN A 27 14.53 32.37 -9.14
N PRO A 28 13.57 32.26 -10.08
CA PRO A 28 12.17 32.44 -9.73
C PRO A 28 11.83 31.47 -8.59
N PRO A 29 10.97 31.87 -7.62
CA PRO A 29 10.59 31.01 -6.51
C PRO A 29 10.20 29.64 -7.06
N GLN A 30 10.89 28.60 -6.59
CA GLN A 30 10.45 27.24 -6.81
C GLN A 30 9.10 27.13 -6.12
N GLU A 31 8.06 27.32 -6.93
CA GLU A 31 6.71 26.92 -6.63
C GLU A 31 6.84 25.48 -6.16
N HIS A 32 6.61 25.25 -4.86
CA HIS A 32 6.29 23.93 -4.37
C HIS A 32 5.01 23.54 -5.09
N ALA A 33 5.16 23.04 -6.32
CA ALA A 33 4.17 22.26 -6.99
C ALA A 33 3.89 21.12 -6.01
N LEU A 34 2.76 21.23 -5.33
CA LEU A 34 2.04 20.08 -4.82
C LEU A 34 2.22 18.97 -5.86
N PRO A 35 2.65 17.75 -5.46
CA PRO A 35 2.66 16.63 -6.39
C PRO A 35 1.32 16.69 -7.11
N GLU A 36 1.36 16.88 -8.42
CA GLU A 36 0.16 16.90 -9.22
C GLU A 36 -0.61 15.66 -8.81
N GLU A 37 -1.81 15.84 -8.25
CA GLU A 37 -2.78 14.78 -8.07
C GLU A 37 -3.17 14.37 -9.51
N GLU A 38 -2.23 13.72 -10.21
CA GLU A 38 -2.49 13.06 -11.47
C GLU A 38 -3.63 12.10 -11.17
N ASP A 39 -4.65 12.15 -11.99
CA ASP A 39 -5.82 11.28 -11.95
C ASP A 39 -5.36 9.82 -12.20
N GLU A 40 -4.72 9.20 -11.20
CA GLU A 40 -4.19 7.83 -11.24
C GLU A 40 -5.33 6.80 -11.41
N SER A 41 -6.59 7.24 -11.28
CA SER A 41 -7.79 6.42 -11.41
C SER A 41 -8.05 5.92 -12.84
N ALA A 42 -7.39 6.48 -13.87
CA ALA A 42 -7.71 6.17 -15.26
C ALA A 42 -6.74 5.21 -15.97
N LYS A 43 -5.55 4.91 -15.40
CA LYS A 43 -4.63 3.95 -16.01
C LYS A 43 -5.00 2.53 -15.58
N PRO A 44 -5.22 1.57 -16.52
CA PRO A 44 -5.52 0.19 -16.16
C PRO A 44 -4.33 -0.37 -15.36
N LYS A 45 -4.62 -0.86 -14.16
CA LYS A 45 -3.60 -1.44 -13.29
C LYS A 45 -3.05 -2.71 -13.93
N GLU A 46 -1.79 -2.66 -14.35
CA GLU A 46 -1.11 -3.82 -14.91
C GLU A 46 -0.67 -4.76 -13.77
N TYR A 47 -1.13 -6.00 -13.82
CA TYR A 47 -0.79 -7.01 -12.82
C TYR A 47 0.35 -7.87 -13.32
N VAL A 48 1.49 -7.73 -12.66
CA VAL A 48 2.65 -8.62 -12.81
C VAL A 48 2.79 -9.46 -11.55
N PHE A 49 3.37 -10.66 -11.66
CA PHE A 49 3.57 -11.51 -10.50
C PHE A 49 4.38 -10.78 -9.42
N ASN A 50 3.74 -10.50 -8.28
CA ASN A 50 4.34 -9.77 -7.16
C ASN A 50 3.87 -10.36 -5.81
N PRO A 51 4.62 -11.31 -5.24
CA PRO A 51 4.22 -11.98 -4.00
C PRO A 51 4.28 -11.06 -2.77
N ILE A 52 5.12 -10.01 -2.78
CA ILE A 52 5.18 -9.03 -1.68
C ILE A 52 3.91 -8.19 -1.67
N GLN A 53 3.49 -7.72 -2.85
CA GLN A 53 2.25 -6.97 -2.97
C GLN A 53 1.04 -7.84 -2.61
N ALA A 54 0.99 -9.09 -3.08
CA ALA A 54 -0.04 -10.04 -2.69
C ALA A 54 -0.11 -10.24 -1.15
N GLU A 55 1.04 -10.35 -0.47
CA GLU A 55 1.08 -10.47 0.98
C GLU A 55 0.60 -9.20 1.70
N ASN A 56 0.90 -8.02 1.15
CA ASN A 56 0.39 -6.76 1.68
C ASN A 56 -1.14 -6.68 1.55
N GLU A 57 -1.69 -7.08 0.40
CA GLU A 57 -3.12 -7.22 0.20
C GLU A 57 -3.76 -8.17 1.24
N LEU A 58 -3.10 -9.30 1.54
CA LEU A 58 -3.58 -10.24 2.56
C LEU A 58 -3.54 -9.69 3.98
N LYS A 59 -2.55 -8.87 4.34
CA LYS A 59 -2.53 -8.18 5.63
C LYS A 59 -3.76 -7.29 5.79
N VAL A 60 -4.11 -6.54 4.74
CA VAL A 60 -5.32 -5.70 4.73
C VAL A 60 -6.60 -6.55 4.77
N ALA A 61 -6.64 -7.65 4.01
CA ALA A 61 -7.77 -8.58 4.05
C ALA A 61 -8.01 -9.15 5.47
N ARG A 62 -6.94 -9.59 6.15
CA ARG A 62 -7.00 -10.08 7.55
C ARG A 62 -7.45 -8.99 8.51
N PHE A 63 -7.01 -7.74 8.31
CA PHE A 63 -7.49 -6.60 9.09
C PHE A 63 -9.00 -6.42 8.94
N TYR A 64 -9.53 -6.44 7.72
CA TYR A 64 -10.98 -6.34 7.49
C TYR A 64 -11.77 -7.52 8.06
N MET A 65 -11.22 -8.74 7.97
CA MET A 65 -11.82 -9.91 8.63
C MET A 65 -11.95 -9.72 10.14
N LYS A 66 -10.90 -9.21 10.80
CA LYS A 66 -10.93 -8.89 12.24
C LYS A 66 -11.95 -7.80 12.58
N ARG A 67 -12.11 -6.81 11.71
CA ARG A 67 -13.13 -5.75 11.85
C ARG A 67 -14.56 -6.20 11.50
N GLY A 68 -14.75 -7.44 11.06
CA GLY A 68 -16.05 -7.98 10.68
C GLY A 68 -16.51 -7.67 9.26
N SER A 69 -15.72 -6.92 8.49
CA SER A 69 -16.06 -6.61 7.09
C SER A 69 -15.57 -7.71 6.15
N ALA A 70 -16.35 -8.79 6.06
CA ALA A 70 -16.04 -9.91 5.16
C ALA A 70 -16.05 -9.49 3.67
N LYS A 71 -16.88 -8.51 3.28
CA LYS A 71 -16.93 -7.99 1.91
C LYS A 71 -15.62 -7.30 1.52
N ALA A 72 -15.12 -6.40 2.38
CA ALA A 72 -13.84 -5.73 2.13
C ALA A 72 -12.68 -6.74 2.12
N ALA A 73 -12.70 -7.72 3.01
CA ALA A 73 -11.70 -8.78 3.02
C ALA A 73 -11.67 -9.57 1.71
N ALA A 74 -12.82 -9.99 1.19
CA ALA A 74 -12.91 -10.72 -0.06
C ALA A 74 -12.30 -9.93 -1.24
N LEU A 75 -12.60 -8.63 -1.33
CA LEU A 75 -12.03 -7.77 -2.37
C LEU A 75 -10.51 -7.66 -2.29
N ARG A 76 -9.94 -7.55 -1.08
CA ARG A 76 -8.49 -7.52 -0.90
C ARG A 76 -7.85 -8.89 -1.20
N CYS A 77 -8.51 -9.99 -0.88
CA CYS A 77 -8.04 -11.33 -1.30
C CYS A 77 -8.05 -11.49 -2.82
N GLU A 78 -9.09 -11.02 -3.51
CA GLU A 78 -9.16 -11.04 -4.97
C GLU A 78 -8.05 -10.21 -5.59
N GLU A 79 -7.78 -9.03 -5.02
CA GLU A 79 -6.63 -8.21 -5.44
C GLU A 79 -5.30 -8.95 -5.20
N ALA A 80 -5.13 -9.61 -4.05
CA ALA A 80 -3.96 -10.43 -3.78
C ALA A 80 -3.76 -11.54 -4.83
N LEU A 81 -4.86 -12.16 -5.28
CA LEU A 81 -4.82 -13.22 -6.29
C LEU A 81 -4.48 -12.70 -7.69
N LYS A 82 -4.76 -11.43 -8.01
CA LYS A 82 -4.27 -10.84 -9.27
C LYS A 82 -2.75 -10.66 -9.26
N TRP A 83 -2.17 -10.33 -8.10
CA TRP A 83 -0.72 -10.21 -7.92
C TRP A 83 -0.02 -11.57 -7.79
N ASN A 84 -0.66 -12.54 -7.13
CA ASN A 84 -0.16 -13.91 -7.00
C ASN A 84 -1.30 -14.93 -7.12
N PRO A 85 -1.56 -15.45 -8.32
CA PRO A 85 -2.61 -16.44 -8.56
C PRO A 85 -2.39 -17.79 -7.86
N GLN A 86 -1.20 -18.07 -7.34
CA GLN A 86 -0.90 -19.31 -6.60
C GLN A 86 -0.82 -19.12 -5.08
N SER A 87 -1.34 -18.00 -4.57
CA SER A 87 -1.38 -17.78 -3.12
C SER A 87 -2.45 -18.65 -2.45
N ALA A 88 -2.02 -19.74 -1.80
CA ALA A 88 -2.91 -20.57 -1.00
C ALA A 88 -3.58 -19.76 0.11
N ASP A 89 -2.84 -18.93 0.83
CA ASP A 89 -3.38 -18.11 1.92
C ASP A 89 -4.46 -17.14 1.44
N ALA A 90 -4.33 -16.62 0.22
CA ALA A 90 -5.36 -15.78 -0.40
C ALA A 90 -6.64 -16.56 -0.68
N TYR A 91 -6.54 -17.77 -1.22
CA TYR A 91 -7.70 -18.63 -1.45
C TYR A 91 -8.37 -19.09 -0.15
N LEU A 92 -7.58 -19.42 0.87
CA LEU A 92 -8.10 -19.77 2.19
C LEU A 92 -8.94 -18.62 2.74
N LEU A 93 -8.35 -17.43 2.85
CA LEU A 93 -8.99 -16.26 3.44
C LEU A 93 -10.18 -15.77 2.61
N LEU A 94 -10.11 -15.88 1.28
CA LEU A 94 -11.24 -15.61 0.39
C LEU A 94 -12.40 -16.56 0.67
N GLY A 95 -12.13 -17.85 0.84
CA GLY A 95 -13.14 -18.84 1.22
C GLY A 95 -13.81 -18.49 2.55
N GLU A 96 -13.02 -18.12 3.57
CA GLU A 96 -13.55 -17.71 4.88
C GLU A 96 -14.42 -16.46 4.78
N ALA A 97 -13.97 -15.46 4.01
CA ALA A 97 -14.69 -14.24 3.79
C ALA A 97 -16.03 -14.50 3.06
N ARG A 98 -16.02 -15.35 2.02
CA ARG A 98 -17.22 -15.71 1.26
C ARG A 98 -18.21 -16.54 2.09
N GLU A 99 -17.72 -17.42 2.97
CA GLU A 99 -18.58 -18.13 3.94
C GLU A 99 -19.31 -17.15 4.86
N ARG A 100 -18.62 -16.15 5.40
CA ARG A 100 -19.24 -15.12 6.26
C ARG A 100 -20.27 -14.28 5.50
N LEU A 101 -20.07 -14.10 4.20
CA LEU A 101 -21.03 -13.46 3.29
C LEU A 101 -22.18 -14.38 2.88
N LYS A 102 -22.20 -15.64 3.36
CA LYS A 102 -23.17 -16.69 2.99
C LYS A 102 -23.15 -17.06 1.50
N ASP A 103 -22.08 -16.68 0.78
CA ASP A 103 -21.84 -17.04 -0.61
C ASP A 103 -21.18 -18.42 -0.67
N LYS A 104 -21.99 -19.46 -0.41
CA LYS A 104 -21.49 -20.84 -0.26
C LYS A 104 -20.79 -21.35 -1.51
N LYS A 105 -21.26 -20.95 -2.70
CA LYS A 105 -20.69 -21.38 -3.97
C LYS A 105 -19.28 -20.81 -4.15
N ALA A 106 -19.12 -19.50 -4.04
CA ALA A 106 -17.81 -18.87 -4.18
C ALA A 106 -16.85 -19.31 -3.07
N ALA A 107 -17.35 -19.51 -1.84
CA ALA A 107 -16.55 -20.05 -0.74
C ALA A 107 -16.00 -21.43 -1.07
N ALA A 108 -16.85 -22.32 -1.60
CA ALA A 108 -16.43 -23.66 -1.98
C ALA A 108 -15.40 -23.65 -3.12
N GLU A 109 -15.57 -22.79 -4.12
CA GLU A 109 -14.59 -22.63 -5.21
C GLU A 109 -13.22 -22.18 -4.69
N ALA A 110 -13.19 -21.17 -3.81
CA ALA A 110 -11.95 -20.69 -3.20
C ALA A 110 -11.27 -21.78 -2.35
N TYR A 111 -12.03 -22.55 -1.56
CA TYR A 111 -11.48 -23.65 -0.78
C TYR A 111 -10.98 -24.82 -1.62
N LYS A 112 -11.65 -25.15 -2.73
CA LYS A 112 -11.14 -26.13 -3.68
C LYS A 112 -9.78 -25.70 -4.24
N LYS A 113 -9.64 -24.42 -4.63
CA LYS A 113 -8.36 -23.86 -5.08
C LYS A 113 -7.27 -23.88 -4.00
N TYR A 114 -7.63 -23.59 -2.74
CA TYR A 114 -6.70 -23.78 -1.63
C TYR A 114 -6.19 -25.22 -1.53
N LEU A 115 -7.09 -26.22 -1.65
CA LEU A 115 -6.71 -27.63 -1.57
C LEU A 115 -5.92 -28.12 -2.78
N GLU A 116 -6.13 -27.54 -3.97
CA GLU A 116 -5.31 -27.80 -5.15
C GLU A 116 -3.85 -27.37 -4.93
N ILE A 117 -3.63 -26.22 -4.28
CA ILE A 117 -2.29 -25.64 -4.07
C ILE A 117 -1.63 -26.20 -2.79
N ALA A 118 -2.39 -26.32 -1.71
CA ALA A 118 -1.91 -26.61 -0.36
C ALA A 118 -2.64 -27.80 0.29
N GLY A 119 -3.01 -28.81 -0.51
CA GLY A 119 -3.79 -29.97 -0.05
C GLY A 119 -3.13 -30.85 1.01
N GLY A 120 -1.81 -30.75 1.19
CA GLY A 120 -1.02 -31.41 2.25
C GLY A 120 -0.69 -30.50 3.44
N SER A 121 -1.20 -29.27 3.46
CA SER A 121 -0.95 -28.33 4.57
C SER A 121 -1.73 -28.69 5.83
N LYS A 122 -1.29 -28.15 6.97
CA LYS A 122 -1.97 -28.34 8.27
C LYS A 122 -3.44 -27.86 8.27
N GLY A 123 -3.78 -26.89 7.41
CA GLY A 123 -5.14 -26.35 7.29
C GLY A 123 -6.07 -27.17 6.39
N ALA A 124 -5.53 -28.08 5.56
CA ALA A 124 -6.32 -28.83 4.59
C ALA A 124 -7.46 -29.67 5.20
N PRO A 125 -7.31 -30.37 6.34
CA PRO A 125 -8.42 -31.12 6.95
C PRO A 125 -9.59 -30.22 7.37
N GLU A 126 -9.30 -29.04 7.93
CA GLU A 126 -10.32 -28.07 8.34
C GLU A 126 -11.07 -27.51 7.12
N VAL A 127 -10.35 -27.21 6.03
CA VAL A 127 -10.97 -26.72 4.79
C VAL A 127 -11.87 -27.78 4.15
N ARG A 128 -11.47 -29.06 4.16
CA ARG A 128 -12.32 -30.17 3.69
C ARG A 128 -13.62 -30.25 4.49
N LYS A 129 -13.54 -30.14 5.83
CA LYS A 129 -14.73 -30.12 6.70
C LYS A 129 -15.65 -28.94 6.40
N ARG A 130 -15.09 -27.76 6.13
CA ARG A 130 -15.87 -26.58 5.73
C ARG A 130 -16.57 -26.81 4.38
N LEU A 131 -15.90 -27.38 3.39
CA LEU A 131 -16.50 -27.75 2.11
C LEU A 131 -17.70 -28.70 2.27
N GLU A 132 -17.59 -29.70 3.14
CA GLU A 132 -18.70 -30.61 3.46
C GLU A 132 -19.90 -29.87 4.06
N ARG A 133 -19.66 -28.94 4.99
CA ARG A 133 -20.71 -28.10 5.60
C ARG A 133 -21.40 -27.16 4.61
N LEU A 134 -20.67 -26.74 3.58
CA LEU A 134 -21.22 -25.91 2.51
C LEU A 134 -22.11 -26.72 1.53
N GLY A 135 -22.15 -28.04 1.66
CA GLY A 135 -22.89 -28.92 0.75
C GLY A 135 -22.19 -29.09 -0.61
N ALA A 136 -20.93 -28.65 -0.72
CA ALA A 136 -20.11 -28.80 -1.91
C ALA A 136 -19.42 -30.18 -1.88
N LYS A 137 -20.22 -31.25 -1.88
CA LYS A 137 -19.71 -32.58 -2.20
C LYS A 137 -19.49 -32.67 -3.71
N SER A 138 -18.38 -33.33 -4.06
CA SER A 138 -17.87 -33.57 -5.41
C SER A 138 -18.93 -34.05 -6.37
#